data_AF-A0A4Y9MDX8-F1
#
_entry.id   AF-A0A4Y9MDX8-F1
#
_cell.length_a   1.000
_cell.length_b   1.000
_cell.length_c   1.000
_cell.angle_alpha   90.00
_cell.angle_beta   90.00
_cell.angle_gamma   90.00
#
_symmetry.space_group_name_H-M   'P 1'
#
loop_
_entity.id
_entity.type
_entity.pdbx_description
1 polymer ?
#
loop_
_entity_poly.entity_id
_entity_poly.type
_entity_poly.pdbx_seq_one_letter_code
_entity_poly.pdbx_strand_id
1 'polypeptide(L)'
;MTGIRSYRIVLPPPWVRVPLGPEARDRVHDIVERAATQAPKEMSPDQLGPLKRELERRMLSQLASAAERGGLDHYFPLGPMHGIHLGASFFVAAVTPPGGTAELSPDDLAGGVLTQLVATTPGSTAVEIAGTVWVRTEGVMPPDPDRAGGVDAPVRRVSYLTAVPDDPRQWVLVSFSTLGDGDPESEHTLLTVELFDAIMSTWRWATGPDGWD
;
A
#
# COMPACT_ATOMS: atom_id res chain seq x y z
N MET A 1 -15.69 -16.41 19.81
CA MET A 1 -14.38 -15.77 19.57
C MET A 1 -14.63 -14.52 18.76
N THR A 2 -14.09 -13.38 19.16
CA THR A 2 -14.15 -12.14 18.37
C THR A 2 -13.20 -12.32 17.18
N GLY A 3 -13.73 -12.51 15.97
CA GLY A 3 -12.92 -12.74 14.78
C GLY A 3 -12.05 -11.53 14.43
N ILE A 4 -10.96 -11.77 13.72
CA ILE A 4 -10.13 -10.71 13.13
C ILE A 4 -11.00 -9.83 12.24
N ARG A 5 -10.94 -8.51 12.48
CA ARG A 5 -11.67 -7.51 11.68
C ARG A 5 -10.74 -6.50 11.06
N SER A 6 -9.57 -6.25 11.63
CA SER A 6 -8.69 -5.18 11.20
C SER A 6 -7.21 -5.55 11.39
N TYR A 7 -6.33 -4.57 11.15
CA TYR A 7 -4.90 -4.72 11.32
C TYR A 7 -4.27 -3.44 11.87
N ARG A 8 -3.06 -3.58 12.41
CA ARG A 8 -2.22 -2.48 12.85
C ARG A 8 -0.83 -2.63 12.24
N ILE A 9 -0.23 -1.50 11.88
CA ILE A 9 1.12 -1.43 11.34
C ILE A 9 1.82 -0.20 11.92
N VAL A 10 3.12 -0.31 12.19
CA VAL A 10 3.93 0.81 12.67
C VAL A 10 4.51 1.54 11.46
N LEU A 11 4.32 2.86 11.44
CA LEU A 11 4.80 3.71 10.37
C LEU A 11 5.95 4.60 10.87
N PRO A 12 7.12 4.58 10.21
CA PRO A 12 8.16 5.55 10.52
C PRO A 12 7.72 6.95 10.09
N PRO A 13 7.94 8.01 10.88
CA PRO A 13 7.74 9.37 10.40
C PRO A 13 8.58 9.63 9.13
N PRO A 14 8.07 10.32 8.08
CA PRO A 14 6.83 11.09 8.02
C PRO A 14 5.68 10.37 7.29
N TRP A 15 5.61 9.04 7.35
CA TRP A 15 4.54 8.28 6.70
C TRP A 15 3.17 8.64 7.29
N VAL A 16 2.18 8.74 6.41
CA VAL A 16 0.79 9.00 6.77
C VAL A 16 -0.11 7.91 6.21
N ARG A 17 -1.21 7.65 6.93
CA ARG A 17 -2.32 6.80 6.50
C ARG A 17 -3.47 7.66 5.99
N VAL A 18 -4.11 7.21 4.91
CA VAL A 18 -5.40 7.68 4.41
C VAL A 18 -6.35 6.48 4.31
N PRO A 19 -7.35 6.38 5.19
CA PRO A 19 -8.41 5.37 5.04
C PRO A 19 -9.22 5.64 3.77
N LEU A 20 -9.59 4.59 3.03
CA LEU A 20 -10.35 4.67 1.76
C LEU A 20 -11.87 4.66 1.97
N GLY A 21 -12.32 5.10 3.14
CA GLY A 21 -13.72 5.18 3.54
C GLY A 21 -14.28 6.62 3.56
N PRO A 22 -15.39 6.85 4.31
CA PRO A 22 -16.03 8.16 4.42
C PRO A 22 -15.08 9.29 4.87
N GLU A 23 -14.05 8.95 5.65
CA GLU A 23 -13.08 9.89 6.22
C GLU A 23 -11.98 10.32 5.22
N ALA A 24 -11.90 9.70 4.04
CA ALA A 24 -10.82 9.96 3.08
C ALA A 24 -10.73 11.45 2.70
N ARG A 25 -11.88 12.12 2.56
CA ARG A 25 -11.95 13.54 2.18
C ARG A 25 -11.26 14.44 3.20
N ASP A 26 -11.66 14.33 4.45
CA ASP A 26 -11.15 15.18 5.53
C ASP A 26 -9.66 14.88 5.75
N ARG A 27 -9.29 13.60 5.67
CA ARG A 27 -7.89 13.19 5.80
C ARG A 27 -6.99 13.73 4.68
N VAL A 28 -7.48 13.73 3.43
CA VAL A 28 -6.76 14.33 2.29
C VAL A 28 -6.63 15.84 2.48
N HIS A 29 -7.68 16.52 2.92
CA HIS A 29 -7.63 17.95 3.17
C HIS A 29 -6.53 18.30 4.19
N ASP A 30 -6.50 17.64 5.35
CA ASP A 30 -5.47 17.85 6.39
C ASP A 30 -4.05 17.63 5.86
N ILE A 31 -3.88 16.60 5.03
CA ILE A 31 -2.60 16.28 4.39
C ILE A 31 -2.16 17.40 3.44
N VAL A 32 -3.08 17.92 2.63
CA VAL A 32 -2.79 19.00 1.68
C VAL A 32 -2.51 20.31 2.42
N GLU A 33 -3.25 20.63 3.48
CA GLU A 33 -2.96 21.78 4.35
C GLU A 33 -1.56 21.67 4.95
N ARG A 34 -1.20 20.49 5.48
CA ARG A 34 0.14 20.26 6.03
C ARG A 34 1.23 20.36 4.97
N ALA A 35 1.02 19.80 3.78
CA ALA A 35 1.96 19.91 2.67
C ALA A 35 2.15 21.37 2.22
N ALA A 36 1.08 22.17 2.23
CA ALA A 36 1.12 23.59 1.88
C ALA A 36 2.01 24.42 2.83
N THR A 37 2.20 23.99 4.08
CA THR A 37 3.15 24.65 5.01
C THR A 37 4.61 24.55 4.56
N GLN A 38 4.92 23.60 3.66
CA GLN A 38 6.25 23.39 3.09
C GLN A 38 6.40 24.03 1.71
N ALA A 39 5.39 24.77 1.23
CA ALA A 39 5.46 25.46 -0.06
C ALA A 39 6.59 26.52 -0.07
N PRO A 40 7.19 26.79 -1.24
CA PRO A 40 8.19 27.86 -1.40
C PRO A 40 7.65 29.20 -0.88
N LYS A 41 8.49 29.95 -0.15
CA LYS A 41 8.10 31.22 0.49
C LYS A 41 7.68 32.29 -0.52
N GLU A 42 8.15 32.17 -1.76
CA GLU A 42 7.88 33.08 -2.87
C GLU A 42 6.49 32.86 -3.49
N MET A 43 5.82 31.75 -3.15
CA MET A 43 4.49 31.43 -3.68
C MET A 43 3.41 32.29 -3.03
N SER A 44 2.63 33.00 -3.84
CA SER A 44 1.53 33.82 -3.32
C SER A 44 0.33 32.97 -2.89
N PRO A 45 -0.52 33.46 -1.97
CA PRO A 45 -1.78 32.77 -1.62
C PRO A 45 -2.67 32.45 -2.83
N ASP A 46 -2.68 33.33 -3.83
CA ASP A 46 -3.46 33.17 -5.06
C ASP A 46 -2.95 32.03 -5.96
N GLN A 47 -1.67 31.68 -5.85
CA GLN A 47 -1.07 30.52 -6.53
C GLN A 47 -1.26 29.23 -5.72
N LEU A 48 -1.15 29.32 -4.40
CA LEU A 48 -1.22 28.16 -3.51
C LEU A 48 -2.65 27.57 -3.43
N GLY A 49 -3.68 28.42 -3.41
CA GLY A 49 -5.08 27.98 -3.35
C GLY A 49 -5.50 27.04 -4.49
N PRO A 50 -5.29 27.41 -5.77
CA PRO A 50 -5.54 26.51 -6.91
C PRO A 50 -4.73 25.22 -6.86
N LEU A 51 -3.45 25.28 -6.46
CA LEU A 51 -2.58 24.11 -6.38
C LEU A 51 -3.08 23.09 -5.34
N LYS A 52 -3.48 23.57 -4.16
CA LYS A 52 -4.09 22.74 -3.11
C LYS A 52 -5.33 22.02 -3.62
N ARG A 53 -6.26 22.75 -4.27
CA ARG A 53 -7.49 22.18 -4.84
C ARG A 53 -7.21 21.14 -5.93
N GLU A 54 -6.18 21.38 -6.75
CA GLU A 54 -5.74 20.41 -7.76
C GLU A 54 -5.21 19.13 -7.12
N LEU A 55 -4.36 19.27 -6.10
CA LEU A 55 -3.78 18.14 -5.39
C LEU A 55 -4.85 17.31 -4.67
N GLU A 56 -5.75 17.96 -3.93
CA GLU A 56 -6.88 17.30 -3.28
C GLU A 56 -7.71 16.50 -4.28
N ARG A 57 -8.08 17.12 -5.41
CA ARG A 57 -8.90 16.46 -6.43
C ARG A 57 -8.20 15.24 -7.03
N ARG A 58 -6.89 15.32 -7.32
CA ARG A 58 -6.13 14.19 -7.85
C ARG A 58 -6.03 13.05 -6.84
N MET A 59 -5.71 13.36 -5.59
CA MET A 59 -5.63 12.36 -4.52
C MET A 59 -6.98 11.67 -4.32
N LEU A 60 -8.08 12.43 -4.24
CA LEU A 60 -9.42 11.86 -4.09
C LEU A 60 -9.83 10.97 -5.26
N SER A 61 -9.49 11.35 -6.50
CA SER A 61 -9.74 10.53 -7.68
C SER A 61 -8.99 9.20 -7.62
N GLN A 62 -7.70 9.22 -7.27
CA GLN A 62 -6.88 8.03 -7.14
C GLN A 62 -7.37 7.11 -6.02
N LEU A 63 -7.74 7.68 -4.87
CA LEU A 63 -8.28 6.93 -3.73
C LEU A 63 -9.65 6.32 -4.04
N ALA A 64 -10.53 7.03 -4.75
CA ALA A 64 -11.82 6.49 -5.18
C ALA A 64 -11.64 5.29 -6.10
N SER A 65 -10.75 5.38 -7.10
CA SER A 65 -10.41 4.25 -7.96
C SER A 65 -9.83 3.06 -7.18
N ALA A 66 -9.03 3.31 -6.14
CA ALA A 66 -8.50 2.26 -5.28
C ALA A 66 -9.60 1.62 -4.42
N ALA A 67 -10.51 2.41 -3.87
CA ALA A 67 -11.64 1.94 -3.06
C ALA A 67 -12.59 1.03 -3.87
N GLU A 68 -12.87 1.39 -5.13
CA GLU A 68 -13.67 0.56 -6.06
C GLU A 68 -13.08 -0.83 -6.30
N ARG A 69 -11.76 -0.99 -6.11
CA ARG A 69 -11.04 -2.27 -6.24
C ARG A 69 -10.80 -2.94 -4.89
N GLY A 70 -11.55 -2.57 -3.87
CA GLY A 70 -11.45 -3.12 -2.52
C GLY A 70 -10.25 -2.61 -1.75
N GLY A 71 -9.79 -1.38 -1.99
CA GLY A 71 -8.75 -0.73 -1.18
C GLY A 71 -9.28 -0.30 0.20
N LEU A 72 -8.47 -0.49 1.24
CA LEU A 72 -8.81 -0.17 2.65
C LEU A 72 -8.08 1.08 3.09
N ASP A 73 -6.77 1.13 2.80
CA ASP A 73 -5.88 2.18 3.30
C ASP A 73 -4.78 2.46 2.29
N HIS A 74 -4.40 3.73 2.19
CA HIS A 74 -3.25 4.19 1.41
C HIS A 74 -2.22 4.87 2.31
N TYR A 75 -0.95 4.57 2.06
CA TYR A 75 0.18 5.00 2.87
C TYR A 75 1.27 5.60 2.00
N PHE A 76 1.79 6.75 2.40
CA PHE A 76 2.91 7.40 1.72
C PHE A 76 3.67 8.35 2.66
N PRO A 77 4.96 8.65 2.40
CA PRO A 77 5.69 9.70 3.08
C PRO A 77 5.12 11.07 2.71
N LEU A 78 4.70 11.86 3.71
CA LEU A 78 4.20 13.22 3.47
C LEU A 78 5.32 14.24 3.15
N GLY A 79 6.57 13.87 3.42
CA GLY A 79 7.73 14.72 3.19
C GLY A 79 9.00 13.89 3.11
N PRO A 80 10.17 14.55 3.00
CA PRO A 80 11.43 13.85 2.95
C PRO A 80 11.73 13.13 4.28
N MET A 81 12.27 11.92 4.19
CA MET A 81 12.80 11.19 5.32
C MET A 81 14.30 11.48 5.40
N HIS A 82 14.75 12.15 6.46
CA HIS A 82 16.14 12.62 6.60
C HIS A 82 16.66 13.40 5.37
N GLY A 83 15.80 14.20 4.74
CA GLY A 83 16.14 15.00 3.55
C GLY A 83 15.98 14.26 2.20
N ILE A 84 15.59 12.99 2.21
CA ILE A 84 15.46 12.15 1.00
C ILE A 84 13.99 11.93 0.67
N HIS A 85 13.61 12.16 -0.59
CA HIS A 85 12.30 11.81 -1.12
C HIS A 85 12.31 10.35 -1.59
N LEU A 86 11.49 9.50 -0.94
CA LEU A 86 11.49 8.07 -1.23
C LEU A 86 10.76 7.71 -2.53
N GLY A 87 9.90 8.60 -3.06
CA GLY A 87 9.10 8.28 -4.26
C GLY A 87 8.23 7.03 -4.10
N ALA A 88 7.77 6.76 -2.87
CA ALA A 88 7.21 5.48 -2.47
C ALA A 88 5.80 5.62 -1.89
N SER A 89 4.98 4.59 -2.08
CA SER A 89 3.68 4.43 -1.42
C SER A 89 3.27 2.97 -1.36
N PHE A 90 2.34 2.63 -0.47
CA PHE A 90 1.68 1.33 -0.49
C PHE A 90 0.19 1.45 -0.18
N PHE A 91 -0.59 0.44 -0.55
CA PHE A 91 -1.98 0.32 -0.16
C PHE A 91 -2.25 -1.07 0.41
N VAL A 92 -3.27 -1.13 1.26
CA VAL A 92 -3.85 -2.38 1.74
C VAL A 92 -5.20 -2.54 1.06
N ALA A 93 -5.50 -3.74 0.58
CA ALA A 93 -6.75 -4.06 -0.11
C ALA A 93 -7.30 -5.41 0.38
N ALA A 94 -8.62 -5.50 0.50
CA ALA A 94 -9.32 -6.76 0.59
C ALA A 94 -9.51 -7.31 -0.83
N VAL A 95 -9.10 -8.54 -1.06
CA VAL A 95 -9.14 -9.17 -2.38
C VAL A 95 -9.84 -10.53 -2.31
N THR A 96 -10.30 -11.00 -3.46
CA THR A 96 -10.74 -12.38 -3.64
C THR A 96 -9.56 -13.21 -4.12
N PRO A 97 -9.33 -14.42 -3.58
CA PRO A 97 -8.22 -15.25 -4.04
C PRO A 97 -8.38 -15.65 -5.51
N PRO A 98 -7.29 -15.71 -6.28
CA PRO A 98 -7.33 -16.28 -7.62
C PRO A 98 -7.59 -17.79 -7.55
N GLY A 99 -8.57 -18.28 -8.32
CA GLY A 99 -8.72 -19.72 -8.61
C GLY A 99 -9.43 -20.57 -7.54
N GLY A 100 -10.56 -20.11 -6.98
CA GLY A 100 -11.37 -20.93 -6.05
C GLY A 100 -11.89 -22.22 -6.69
N THR A 101 -11.28 -23.36 -6.38
CA THR A 101 -11.87 -24.68 -6.64
C THR A 101 -12.85 -25.00 -5.51
N ALA A 102 -14.11 -25.27 -5.87
CA ALA A 102 -15.24 -25.43 -4.94
C ALA A 102 -15.17 -26.67 -4.03
N GLU A 103 -14.06 -27.42 -4.03
CA GLU A 103 -13.95 -28.73 -3.40
C GLU A 103 -12.96 -28.79 -2.22
N LEU A 104 -12.19 -27.74 -1.96
CA LEU A 104 -11.24 -27.70 -0.84
C LEU A 104 -11.89 -27.17 0.43
N SER A 105 -11.43 -27.66 1.58
CA SER A 105 -11.72 -26.98 2.85
C SER A 105 -11.12 -25.57 2.80
N PRO A 106 -11.69 -24.58 3.50
CA PRO A 106 -11.20 -23.21 3.40
C PRO A 106 -9.72 -23.06 3.79
N ASP A 107 -9.23 -23.84 4.75
CA ASP A 107 -7.81 -23.86 5.14
C ASP A 107 -6.92 -24.51 4.07
N ASP A 108 -7.37 -25.61 3.47
CA ASP A 108 -6.66 -26.26 2.36
C ASP A 108 -6.64 -25.37 1.10
N LEU A 109 -7.68 -24.57 0.89
CA LEU A 109 -7.74 -23.58 -0.18
C LEU A 109 -6.69 -22.49 0.03
N ALA A 110 -6.57 -21.94 1.23
CA ALA A 110 -5.56 -20.94 1.55
C ALA A 110 -4.14 -21.49 1.39
N GLY A 111 -3.85 -22.63 2.01
CA GLY A 111 -2.54 -23.29 1.88
C GLY A 111 -2.20 -23.65 0.44
N GLY A 112 -3.16 -24.18 -0.32
CA GLY A 112 -3.00 -24.55 -1.72
C GLY A 112 -2.72 -23.35 -2.63
N VAL A 113 -3.50 -22.28 -2.51
CA VAL A 113 -3.31 -21.06 -3.31
C VAL A 113 -1.96 -20.40 -3.00
N LEU A 114 -1.57 -20.28 -1.72
CA LEU A 114 -0.27 -19.71 -1.36
C LEU A 114 0.88 -20.57 -1.90
N THR A 115 0.79 -21.89 -1.78
CA THR A 115 1.80 -22.83 -2.32
C THR A 115 1.93 -22.70 -3.83
N GLN A 116 0.79 -22.66 -4.55
CA GLN A 116 0.78 -22.48 -5.99
C GLN A 116 1.39 -21.14 -6.38
N LEU A 117 1.04 -20.04 -5.70
CA LEU A 117 1.59 -18.72 -5.98
C LEU A 117 3.12 -18.72 -5.84
N VAL A 118 3.66 -19.33 -4.79
CA VAL A 118 5.12 -19.46 -4.60
C VAL A 118 5.76 -20.27 -5.74
N ALA A 119 5.12 -21.36 -6.16
CA ALA A 119 5.64 -22.23 -7.20
C ALA A 119 5.60 -21.62 -8.61
N THR A 120 4.60 -20.77 -8.90
CA THR A 120 4.34 -20.29 -10.27
C THR A 120 4.68 -18.83 -10.50
N THR A 121 4.90 -18.04 -9.45
CA THR A 121 5.10 -16.58 -9.58
C THR A 121 6.58 -16.25 -9.41
N PRO A 122 7.27 -15.76 -10.46
CA PRO A 122 8.64 -15.29 -10.34
C PRO A 122 8.78 -14.20 -9.27
N GLY A 123 9.88 -14.24 -8.50
CA GLY A 123 10.14 -13.27 -7.43
C GLY A 123 9.27 -13.46 -6.18
N SER A 124 8.51 -14.56 -6.08
CA SER A 124 7.68 -14.86 -4.92
C SER A 124 8.38 -15.76 -3.89
N THR A 125 8.11 -15.51 -2.62
CA THR A 125 8.67 -16.23 -1.47
C THR A 125 7.63 -16.32 -0.37
N ALA A 126 7.67 -17.41 0.41
CA ALA A 126 6.86 -17.54 1.62
C ALA A 126 7.56 -16.89 2.81
N VAL A 127 6.83 -16.10 3.59
CA VAL A 127 7.31 -15.45 4.82
C VAL A 127 6.27 -15.56 5.92
N GLU A 128 6.69 -15.58 7.18
CA GLU A 128 5.78 -15.59 8.32
C GLU A 128 5.69 -14.20 8.95
N ILE A 129 4.48 -13.65 9.07
CA ILE A 129 4.23 -12.35 9.70
C ILE A 129 2.97 -12.48 10.55
N ALA A 130 3.07 -12.05 11.81
CA ALA A 130 1.98 -12.10 12.80
C ALA A 130 1.38 -13.51 12.99
N GLY A 131 2.20 -14.57 12.87
CA GLY A 131 1.75 -15.97 12.98
C GLY A 131 0.94 -16.46 11.78
N THR A 132 1.02 -15.77 10.64
CA THR A 132 0.35 -16.14 9.38
C THR A 132 1.38 -16.27 8.27
N VAL A 133 1.18 -17.21 7.34
CA VAL A 133 2.01 -17.35 6.15
C VAL A 133 1.56 -16.34 5.09
N TRP A 134 2.50 -15.58 4.56
CA TRP A 134 2.31 -14.63 3.48
C TRP A 134 3.12 -15.03 2.27
N VAL A 135 2.63 -14.71 1.08
CA VAL A 135 3.43 -14.71 -0.14
C VAL A 135 3.91 -13.29 -0.40
N ARG A 136 5.23 -13.09 -0.28
CA ARG A 136 5.92 -11.86 -0.68
C ARG A 136 6.39 -12.02 -2.12
N THR A 137 5.90 -11.19 -3.02
CA THR A 137 6.31 -11.12 -4.42
C THR A 137 6.99 -9.80 -4.72
N GLU A 138 8.15 -9.84 -5.35
CA GLU A 138 8.90 -8.66 -5.76
C GLU A 138 9.19 -8.69 -7.25
N GLY A 139 9.12 -7.53 -7.90
CA GLY A 139 9.49 -7.39 -9.30
C GLY A 139 9.59 -5.94 -9.76
N VAL A 140 10.08 -5.77 -10.99
CA VAL A 140 10.17 -4.47 -11.65
C VAL A 140 9.08 -4.40 -12.71
N MET A 141 8.22 -3.39 -12.60
CA MET A 141 7.25 -3.05 -13.63
C MET A 141 7.91 -2.14 -14.65
N PRO A 142 7.75 -2.40 -15.97
CA PRO A 142 8.24 -1.50 -16.98
C PRO A 142 7.53 -0.14 -16.90
N PRO A 143 8.11 0.92 -17.49
CA PRO A 143 7.43 2.19 -17.66
C PRO A 143 6.06 1.99 -18.33
N ASP A 144 5.06 2.70 -17.82
CA ASP A 144 3.70 2.70 -18.36
C ASP A 144 3.34 4.12 -18.84
N PRO A 145 3.43 4.39 -20.15
CA PRO A 145 3.19 5.71 -20.71
C PRO A 145 1.71 6.15 -20.58
N ASP A 146 0.79 5.20 -20.37
CA ASP A 146 -0.65 5.48 -20.24
C ASP A 146 -1.08 5.70 -18.77
N ARG A 147 -0.15 5.58 -17.81
CA ARG A 147 -0.44 5.77 -16.38
C ARG A 147 -0.75 7.24 -16.08
N ALA A 148 -2.00 7.50 -15.68
CA ALA A 148 -2.46 8.80 -15.22
C ALA A 148 -1.60 9.30 -14.04
N GLY A 149 -0.76 10.31 -14.28
CA GLY A 149 0.18 10.86 -13.29
C GLY A 149 1.65 10.91 -13.73
N GLY A 150 2.00 10.29 -14.86
CA GLY A 150 3.15 10.72 -15.67
C GLY A 150 4.54 10.57 -15.04
N VAL A 151 4.95 9.34 -14.75
CA VAL A 151 6.38 9.01 -14.68
C VAL A 151 6.65 7.83 -15.59
N ASP A 152 7.23 8.11 -16.75
CA ASP A 152 7.74 7.13 -17.71
C ASP A 152 9.07 6.55 -17.19
N ALA A 153 9.00 5.82 -16.09
CA ALA A 153 10.14 5.19 -15.45
C ALA A 153 9.74 3.81 -14.92
N PRO A 154 10.69 2.85 -14.87
CA PRO A 154 10.46 1.58 -14.22
C PRO A 154 10.12 1.78 -12.73
N VAL A 155 9.21 0.95 -12.23
CA VAL A 155 8.75 0.99 -10.83
C VAL A 155 9.06 -0.35 -10.19
N ARG A 156 9.79 -0.34 -9.07
CA ARG A 156 9.91 -1.55 -8.26
C ARG A 156 8.65 -1.73 -7.43
N ARG A 157 8.10 -2.96 -7.44
CA ARG A 157 6.88 -3.33 -6.73
C ARG A 157 7.14 -4.50 -5.81
N VAL A 158 6.61 -4.42 -4.59
CA VAL A 158 6.57 -5.52 -3.63
C VAL A 158 5.15 -5.71 -3.17
N SER A 159 4.68 -6.95 -3.13
CA SER A 159 3.36 -7.28 -2.61
C SER A 159 3.39 -8.40 -1.61
N TYR A 160 2.57 -8.29 -0.57
CA TYR A 160 2.30 -9.33 0.40
C TYR A 160 0.85 -9.77 0.28
N LEU A 161 0.62 -11.06 0.11
CA LEU A 161 -0.72 -11.65 0.02
C LEU A 161 -0.89 -12.74 1.07
N THR A 162 -2.00 -12.72 1.80
CA THR A 162 -2.38 -13.81 2.70
C THR A 162 -3.90 -13.91 2.86
N ALA A 163 -4.35 -15.04 3.38
CA ALA A 163 -5.70 -15.24 3.86
C ALA A 163 -5.84 -14.73 5.30
N VAL A 164 -7.02 -14.22 5.66
CA VAL A 164 -7.31 -13.80 7.04
C VAL A 164 -7.39 -15.06 7.92
N PRO A 165 -6.65 -15.15 9.06
CA PRO A 165 -6.54 -16.39 9.85
C PRO A 165 -7.86 -17.03 10.30
N ASP A 166 -8.91 -16.23 10.53
CA ASP A 166 -10.23 -16.71 11.00
C ASP A 166 -11.31 -16.73 9.89
N ASP A 167 -11.00 -16.23 8.68
CA ASP A 167 -11.87 -16.35 7.50
C ASP A 167 -11.01 -16.52 6.24
N PRO A 168 -10.63 -17.75 5.89
CA PRO A 168 -9.78 -18.03 4.73
C PRO A 168 -10.44 -17.74 3.36
N ARG A 169 -11.70 -17.29 3.33
CA ARG A 169 -12.33 -16.74 2.12
C ARG A 169 -12.02 -15.26 1.92
N GLN A 170 -11.56 -14.58 2.97
CA GLN A 170 -11.13 -13.19 2.95
C GLN A 170 -9.62 -13.13 2.82
N TRP A 171 -9.14 -12.31 1.90
CA TRP A 171 -7.72 -12.17 1.60
C TRP A 171 -7.31 -10.71 1.68
N VAL A 172 -6.08 -10.49 2.11
CA VAL A 172 -5.48 -9.17 2.22
C VAL A 172 -4.27 -9.11 1.30
N LEU A 173 -4.25 -8.08 0.46
CA LEU A 173 -3.12 -7.69 -0.36
C LEU A 173 -2.55 -6.37 0.18
N VAL A 174 -1.27 -6.37 0.52
CA VAL A 174 -0.49 -5.14 0.71
C VAL A 174 0.39 -4.97 -0.52
N SER A 175 0.29 -3.84 -1.22
CA SER A 175 1.06 -3.59 -2.44
C SER A 175 1.79 -2.27 -2.33
N PHE A 176 3.11 -2.35 -2.35
CA PHE A 176 4.06 -1.25 -2.34
C PHE A 176 4.62 -0.99 -3.72
N SER A 177 4.89 0.28 -4.01
CA SER A 177 5.62 0.70 -5.20
C SER A 177 6.54 1.86 -4.89
N THR A 178 7.72 1.85 -5.49
CA THR A 178 8.68 2.97 -5.44
C THR A 178 9.32 3.23 -6.79
N LEU A 179 9.51 4.51 -7.09
CA LEU A 179 10.39 4.98 -8.16
C LEU A 179 11.85 5.07 -7.71
N GLY A 180 12.10 5.13 -6.39
CA GLY A 180 13.42 5.33 -5.81
C GLY A 180 14.09 6.58 -6.37
N ASP A 181 15.31 6.43 -6.89
CA ASP A 181 16.07 7.46 -7.62
C ASP A 181 15.96 7.34 -9.15
N GLY A 182 15.02 6.53 -9.65
CA GLY A 182 14.78 6.29 -11.08
C GLY A 182 15.47 5.05 -11.64
N ASP A 183 16.39 4.43 -10.88
CA ASP A 183 16.96 3.12 -11.20
C ASP A 183 16.38 2.06 -10.25
N PRO A 184 15.63 1.06 -10.76
CA PRO A 184 15.00 0.05 -9.93
C PRO A 184 16.03 -0.86 -9.24
N GLU A 185 17.27 -0.94 -9.72
CA GLU A 185 18.33 -1.77 -9.15
C GLU A 185 19.30 -0.98 -8.26
N SER A 186 19.08 0.33 -8.08
CA SER A 186 19.97 1.14 -7.24
C SER A 186 19.89 0.74 -5.77
N GLU A 187 20.99 0.96 -5.05
CA GLU A 187 21.04 0.74 -3.60
C GLU A 187 19.95 1.54 -2.86
N HIS A 188 19.66 2.77 -3.30
CA HIS A 188 18.59 3.58 -2.71
C HIS A 188 17.21 2.95 -2.91
N THR A 189 16.91 2.45 -4.11
CA THR A 189 15.65 1.77 -4.39
C THR A 189 15.51 0.48 -3.56
N LEU A 190 16.58 -0.31 -3.48
CA LEU A 190 16.60 -1.55 -2.70
C LEU A 190 16.45 -1.29 -1.20
N LEU A 191 17.14 -0.28 -0.64
CA LEU A 191 16.96 0.13 0.76
C LEU A 191 15.53 0.63 1.05
N THR A 192 14.88 1.27 0.07
CA THR A 192 13.48 1.69 0.21
C THR A 192 12.55 0.47 0.28
N VAL A 193 12.87 -0.61 -0.45
CA VAL A 193 12.17 -1.89 -0.34
C VAL A 193 12.42 -2.55 1.02
N GLU A 194 13.66 -2.58 1.50
CA GLU A 194 13.99 -3.11 2.83
C GLU A 194 13.24 -2.37 3.95
N LEU A 195 13.10 -1.05 3.83
CA LEU A 195 12.28 -0.26 4.75
C LEU A 195 10.81 -0.71 4.72
N PHE A 196 10.26 -0.97 3.54
CA PHE A 196 8.89 -1.48 3.41
C PHE A 196 8.73 -2.88 4.05
N ASP A 197 9.70 -3.78 3.84
CA ASP A 197 9.70 -5.10 4.46
C ASP A 197 9.77 -4.98 6.01
N ALA A 198 10.56 -4.02 6.52
CA ALA A 198 10.62 -3.71 7.94
C ALA A 198 9.27 -3.20 8.47
N ILE A 199 8.58 -2.31 7.73
CA ILE A 199 7.22 -1.87 8.05
C ILE A 199 6.27 -3.08 8.11
N MET A 200 6.31 -3.98 7.13
CA MET A 200 5.49 -5.19 7.09
C MET A 200 5.74 -6.14 8.26
N SER A 201 6.98 -6.25 8.75
CA SER A 201 7.29 -7.07 9.94
C SER A 201 6.55 -6.63 11.22
N THR A 202 6.08 -5.39 11.24
CA THR A 202 5.32 -4.82 12.37
C THR A 202 3.81 -5.08 12.29
N TRP A 203 3.33 -5.69 11.21
CA TRP A 203 1.91 -6.00 11.02
C TRP A 203 1.37 -6.83 12.19
N ARG A 204 0.18 -6.48 12.68
CA ARG A 204 -0.56 -7.26 13.68
C ARG A 204 -2.03 -7.32 13.30
N TRP A 205 -2.62 -8.50 13.37
CA TRP A 205 -4.07 -8.67 13.28
C TRP A 205 -4.76 -8.08 14.51
N ALA A 206 -5.95 -7.51 14.31
CA ALA A 206 -6.74 -6.92 15.37
C ALA A 206 -8.21 -7.37 15.29
N THR A 207 -8.80 -7.56 16.47
CA THR A 207 -10.16 -8.09 16.67
C THR A 207 -11.19 -7.00 17.03
N GLY A 208 -10.77 -5.74 17.10
CA GLY A 208 -11.59 -4.57 17.45
C GLY A 208 -11.83 -3.64 16.26
N PRO A 209 -12.67 -2.60 16.40
CA PRO A 209 -13.04 -1.69 15.32
C PRO A 209 -11.86 -0.89 14.74
N ASP A 210 -10.71 -0.83 15.41
CA ASP A 210 -9.55 -0.09 14.91
C ASP A 210 -8.98 -0.70 13.61
N GLY A 211 -9.57 -0.27 12.50
CA GLY A 211 -9.21 -0.57 11.12
C GLY A 211 -10.34 -1.12 10.26
N TRP A 212 -11.61 -1.00 10.68
CA TRP A 212 -12.78 -0.70 9.83
C TRP A 212 -13.88 -0.12 10.74
N ASP A 213 -14.18 1.17 10.53
CA ASP A 213 -14.92 2.13 11.38
C ASP A 213 -14.04 2.92 12.36
#